data_AF-A0A2S9F595-F1
#
_entry.id   AF-A0A2S9F595-F1
#
_cell.length_a   1.000
_cell.length_b   1.000
_cell.length_c   1.000
_cell.angle_alpha   90.00
_cell.angle_beta   90.00
_cell.angle_gamma   90.00
#
_symmetry.space_group_name_H-M   'P 1'
#
loop_
_entity.id
_entity.type
_entity.pdbx_description
1 polymer ?
#
loop_
_entity_poly.entity_id
_entity_poly.type
_entity_poly.pdbx_seq_one_letter_code
_entity_poly.pdbx_strand_id
1 'polypeptide(L)'
;VDDKIHARSTGPYSMITQQPLGGKAQFGGQRFGEMECWAMQAYGAAYTLQELLTIKSDDTVGRVKVYEAIVKGENIPEPGIPESFKVLLKELQSLCLNVEVLSSDGAAIEMRDGDDEDLERAAANLGINLSRNESASVEDLA
;
A
#
# COMPACT_ATOMS: atom_id res chain seq x y z
N VAL A 1 15.05 -3.66 -31.85
CA VAL A 1 15.00 -4.05 -30.41
C VAL A 1 15.07 -2.81 -29.52
N ASP A 2 15.84 -1.81 -29.91
CA ASP A 2 16.04 -0.54 -29.20
C ASP A 2 14.73 0.15 -28.78
N ASP A 3 13.72 0.16 -29.65
CA ASP A 3 12.42 0.76 -29.32
C ASP A 3 11.51 -0.14 -28.47
N LYS A 4 11.79 -1.45 -28.39
CA LYS A 4 10.93 -2.44 -27.73
C LYS A 4 11.38 -2.81 -26.33
N ILE A 5 12.66 -2.65 -26.00
CA ILE A 5 13.16 -2.92 -24.65
C ILE A 5 12.57 -1.89 -23.67
N HIS A 6 12.04 -2.38 -22.55
CA HIS A 6 11.50 -1.57 -21.45
C HIS A 6 11.55 -2.38 -20.16
N ALA A 7 12.00 -1.76 -19.08
CA ALA A 7 12.02 -2.33 -17.74
C ALA A 7 11.65 -1.25 -16.73
N ARG A 8 10.98 -1.67 -15.66
CA ARG A 8 10.52 -0.81 -14.57
C ARG A 8 10.77 -1.51 -13.24
N SER A 9 11.36 -0.80 -12.29
CA SER A 9 11.44 -1.20 -10.88
C SER A 9 10.36 -0.48 -10.07
N THR A 10 10.46 0.85 -9.95
CA THR A 10 9.46 1.75 -9.38
C THR A 10 9.13 2.84 -10.40
N GLY A 11 8.04 3.58 -10.21
CA GLY A 11 7.60 4.59 -11.18
C GLY A 11 6.27 5.24 -10.81
N PRO A 12 5.66 5.99 -11.73
CA PRO A 12 4.39 6.67 -11.48
C PRO A 12 3.21 5.70 -11.39
N TYR A 13 2.21 6.11 -10.62
CA TYR A 13 0.97 5.38 -10.34
C TYR A 13 -0.25 6.25 -10.72
N SER A 14 -1.36 5.58 -11.02
CA SER A 14 -2.66 6.21 -11.23
C SER A 14 -3.15 6.87 -9.95
N MET A 15 -3.68 8.08 -10.04
CA MET A 15 -4.27 8.77 -8.87
C MET A 15 -5.52 8.08 -8.33
N ILE A 16 -6.28 7.40 -9.21
CA ILE A 16 -7.58 6.82 -8.85
C ILE A 16 -7.39 5.41 -8.29
N THR A 17 -6.73 4.53 -9.05
CA THR A 17 -6.63 3.10 -8.72
C THR A 17 -5.34 2.76 -7.97
N GLN A 18 -4.42 3.71 -7.79
CA GLN A 18 -3.08 3.51 -7.22
C GLN A 18 -2.22 2.44 -7.92
N GLN A 19 -2.63 1.95 -9.09
CA GLN A 19 -1.90 0.97 -9.89
C GLN A 19 -0.81 1.62 -10.77
N PRO A 20 0.25 0.86 -11.13
CA PRO A 20 1.26 1.32 -12.08
C PRO A 20 0.64 1.81 -13.39
N LEU A 21 1.08 2.97 -13.89
CA LEU A 21 0.66 3.45 -15.21
C LEU A 21 1.08 2.46 -16.33
N GLY A 22 0.38 2.52 -17.47
CA GLY A 22 0.66 1.66 -18.62
C GLY A 22 1.56 2.32 -19.66
N GLY A 23 2.35 1.52 -20.37
CA GLY A 23 3.08 1.94 -21.57
C GLY A 23 4.48 2.49 -21.34
N LYS A 24 5.36 2.26 -22.32
CA LYS A 24 6.80 2.61 -22.27
C LYS A 24 7.03 4.11 -22.06
N ALA A 25 6.25 4.97 -22.72
CA ALA A 25 6.42 6.42 -22.66
C ALA A 25 6.17 7.02 -21.27
N GLN A 26 5.34 6.37 -20.45
CA GLN A 26 5.00 6.81 -19.10
C GLN A 26 5.82 6.10 -18.02
N PHE A 27 6.88 5.38 -18.43
CA PHE A 27 7.61 4.48 -17.54
C PHE A 27 6.68 3.49 -16.83
N GLY A 28 5.75 2.93 -17.61
CA GLY A 28 4.66 2.10 -17.14
C GLY A 28 5.08 0.68 -16.73
N GLY A 29 4.26 0.04 -15.91
CA GLY A 29 4.39 -1.37 -15.55
C GLY A 29 3.90 -2.29 -16.67
N GLN A 30 4.17 -3.59 -16.49
CA GLN A 30 3.59 -4.62 -17.34
C GLN A 30 2.21 -5.00 -16.82
N ARG A 31 1.28 -5.28 -17.73
CA ARG A 31 -0.04 -5.76 -17.37
C ARG A 31 0.06 -7.24 -17.01
N PHE A 32 -0.26 -7.55 -15.75
CA PHE A 32 -0.56 -8.91 -15.32
C PHE A 32 -2.07 -9.10 -15.41
N GLY A 33 -2.53 -9.88 -16.39
CA GLY A 33 -3.93 -10.03 -16.71
C GLY A 33 -4.57 -11.26 -16.06
N GLU A 34 -5.85 -11.44 -16.37
CA GLU A 34 -6.65 -12.56 -15.85
C GLU A 34 -6.10 -13.92 -16.28
N MET A 35 -5.62 -14.03 -17.53
CA MET A 35 -5.02 -15.28 -18.03
C MET A 35 -3.73 -15.63 -17.30
N GLU A 36 -2.91 -14.64 -16.95
CA GLU A 36 -1.71 -14.85 -16.16
C GLU A 36 -2.03 -15.19 -14.70
N CYS A 37 -3.09 -14.60 -14.13
CA CYS A 37 -3.62 -15.02 -12.83
C CYS A 37 -4.03 -16.49 -12.84
N TRP A 38 -4.75 -16.95 -13.88
CA TRP A 38 -5.13 -18.36 -14.02
C TRP A 38 -3.90 -19.27 -14.09
N ALA A 39 -2.85 -18.85 -14.81
CA ALA A 39 -1.61 -19.61 -14.86
C ALA A 39 -0.99 -19.77 -13.47
N MET A 40 -0.90 -18.71 -12.67
CA MET A 40 -0.36 -18.78 -11.31
C MET A 40 -1.21 -19.65 -10.37
N GLN A 41 -2.53 -19.58 -10.50
CA GLN A 41 -3.45 -20.42 -9.73
C GLN A 41 -3.28 -21.89 -10.10
N ALA A 42 -3.15 -22.22 -11.39
CA ALA A 42 -2.91 -23.58 -11.87
C ALA A 42 -1.57 -24.15 -11.36
N TYR A 43 -0.55 -23.31 -11.24
CA TYR A 43 0.73 -23.69 -10.63
C TYR A 43 0.66 -23.83 -9.10
N GLY A 44 -0.39 -23.32 -8.44
CA GLY A 44 -0.48 -23.27 -6.99
C GLY A 44 0.43 -22.21 -6.34
N ALA A 45 0.87 -21.20 -7.10
CA ALA A 45 1.80 -20.18 -6.65
C ALA A 45 1.10 -19.04 -5.89
N ALA A 46 0.49 -19.36 -4.74
CA ALA A 46 -0.35 -18.43 -3.97
C ALA A 46 0.40 -17.14 -3.56
N TYR A 47 1.60 -17.27 -2.98
CA TYR A 47 2.40 -16.12 -2.54
C TYR A 47 2.86 -15.23 -3.69
N THR A 48 3.23 -15.83 -4.83
CA THR A 48 3.62 -15.07 -6.03
C THR A 48 2.44 -14.28 -6.59
N LEU A 49 1.25 -14.90 -6.63
CA LEU A 49 0.05 -14.22 -7.07
C LEU A 49 -0.34 -13.08 -6.12
N GLN A 50 -0.31 -13.33 -4.81
CA GLN A 50 -0.59 -12.30 -3.80
C GLN A 50 0.39 -11.14 -3.92
N GLU A 51 1.70 -11.40 -3.98
CA GLU A 51 2.74 -10.38 -4.12
C GLU A 51 2.52 -9.50 -5.36
N LEU A 52 2.18 -10.11 -6.50
CA LEU A 52 1.92 -9.40 -7.76
C LEU A 52 0.71 -8.48 -7.66
N LEU A 53 -0.37 -8.92 -7.00
CA LEU A 53 -1.63 -8.19 -6.90
C LEU A 53 -1.65 -7.14 -5.77
N THR A 54 -0.69 -7.17 -4.84
CA THR A 54 -0.67 -6.29 -3.66
C THR A 54 0.54 -5.36 -3.70
N ILE A 55 1.66 -5.75 -3.08
CA ILE A 55 2.86 -4.95 -2.85
C ILE A 55 3.60 -4.54 -4.13
N LYS A 56 3.35 -5.22 -5.26
CA LYS A 56 3.86 -4.83 -6.59
C LYS A 56 2.85 -4.05 -7.45
N SER A 57 1.64 -3.81 -6.95
CA SER A 57 0.55 -3.15 -7.67
C SER A 57 0.06 -1.91 -6.91
N ASP A 58 -0.97 -2.05 -6.07
CA ASP A 58 -1.78 -0.96 -5.52
C ASP A 58 -1.85 -0.94 -3.99
N ASP A 59 -1.06 -1.77 -3.29
CA ASP A 59 -0.83 -1.61 -1.85
C ASP A 59 0.12 -0.41 -1.62
N THR A 60 -0.47 0.71 -1.20
CA THR A 60 0.21 2.01 -1.06
C THR A 60 1.27 2.01 0.03
N VAL A 61 0.97 1.40 1.18
CA VAL A 61 1.86 1.31 2.33
C VAL A 61 2.86 0.16 2.11
N GLY A 62 2.37 -0.99 1.65
CA GLY A 62 3.17 -2.19 1.43
C GLY A 62 4.29 -1.95 0.43
N ARG A 63 4.04 -1.28 -0.71
CA ARG A 63 5.09 -1.02 -1.71
C ARG A 63 6.25 -0.18 -1.16
N VAL A 64 5.99 0.75 -0.24
CA VAL A 64 7.03 1.58 0.40
C VAL A 64 7.81 0.73 1.41
N LYS A 65 7.10 0.00 2.29
CA LYS A 65 7.73 -0.88 3.29
C LYS A 65 8.59 -1.97 2.64
N VAL A 66 8.16 -2.52 1.50
CA VAL A 66 8.94 -3.49 0.72
C VAL A 66 10.20 -2.87 0.15
N TYR A 67 10.13 -1.66 -0.40
CA TYR A 67 11.32 -0.97 -0.89
C TYR A 67 12.34 -0.72 0.23
N GLU A 68 11.87 -0.25 1.40
CA GLU A 68 12.72 -0.10 2.59
C GLU A 68 13.37 -1.42 3.02
N ALA A 69 12.58 -2.50 3.10
CA ALA A 69 13.06 -3.82 3.51
C ALA A 69 14.15 -4.34 2.56
N ILE A 70 13.95 -4.20 1.24
CA ILE A 70 14.95 -4.60 0.24
C ILE A 70 16.25 -3.80 0.40
N VAL A 71 16.16 -2.48 0.64
CA VAL A 71 17.35 -1.63 0.84
C VAL A 71 18.09 -1.99 2.14
N LYS A 72 17.36 -2.38 3.18
CA LYS A 72 17.94 -2.79 4.48
C LYS A 72 18.41 -4.24 4.50
N GLY A 73 18.05 -5.05 3.51
CA GLY A 73 18.30 -6.50 3.51
C GLY A 73 17.44 -7.27 4.52
N GLU A 74 16.28 -6.71 4.87
CA GLU A 74 15.31 -7.33 5.75
C GLU A 74 14.32 -8.21 4.95
N ASN A 75 13.57 -9.05 5.66
CA ASN A 75 12.52 -9.85 5.03
C ASN A 75 11.37 -8.96 4.55
N ILE A 76 10.76 -9.36 3.43
CA ILE A 76 9.60 -8.67 2.86
C ILE A 76 8.43 -8.74 3.85
N PRO A 77 7.79 -7.60 4.20
CA PRO A 77 6.64 -7.56 5.10
C PRO A 77 5.42 -8.27 4.51
N GLU A 78 4.45 -8.57 5.37
CA GLU A 78 3.18 -9.15 4.93
C GLU A 78 2.36 -8.14 4.10
N PRO A 79 1.77 -8.56 2.97
CA PRO A 79 0.94 -7.69 2.15
C PRO A 79 -0.34 -7.20 2.84
N GLY A 80 -0.74 -5.97 2.54
CA GLY A 80 -1.97 -5.36 3.02
C GLY A 80 -3.17 -5.53 2.08
N ILE A 81 -4.19 -4.69 2.30
CA ILE A 81 -5.42 -4.66 1.50
C ILE A 81 -5.18 -3.82 0.22
N PRO A 82 -5.50 -4.34 -0.98
CA PRO A 82 -5.41 -3.60 -2.23
C PRO A 82 -6.31 -2.35 -2.26
N GLU A 83 -5.79 -1.24 -2.80
CA GLU A 83 -6.59 -0.02 -2.96
C GLU A 83 -7.74 -0.22 -3.96
N SER A 84 -7.55 -1.04 -5.00
CA SER A 84 -8.62 -1.38 -5.94
C SER A 84 -9.86 -1.99 -5.28
N PHE A 85 -9.69 -2.75 -4.19
CA PHE A 85 -10.81 -3.30 -3.44
C PHE A 85 -11.57 -2.21 -2.66
N LYS A 86 -10.86 -1.26 -2.05
CA LYS A 86 -11.48 -0.12 -1.39
C LYS A 86 -12.27 0.75 -2.37
N VAL A 87 -11.70 1.01 -3.56
CA VAL A 87 -12.37 1.74 -4.64
C VAL A 87 -13.64 1.00 -5.07
N LEU A 88 -13.59 -0.31 -5.27
CA LEU A 88 -14.77 -1.13 -5.59
C LEU A 88 -15.88 -0.97 -4.54
N LEU A 89 -15.56 -1.01 -3.25
CA LEU A 89 -16.55 -0.80 -2.19
C LEU A 89 -17.20 0.59 -2.29
N LYS A 90 -16.41 1.63 -2.58
CA LYS A 90 -16.93 2.98 -2.78
C LYS A 90 -17.79 3.11 -4.04
N GLU A 91 -17.44 2.44 -5.12
CA GLU A 91 -18.25 2.37 -6.34
C GLU A 91 -19.60 1.70 -6.07
N LEU A 92 -19.63 0.59 -5.33
CA LEU A 92 -20.89 -0.06 -4.94
C LEU A 92 -21.73 0.81 -4.01
N GLN A 93 -21.12 1.47 -3.03
CA GLN A 93 -21.80 2.44 -2.14
C GLN A 93 -22.39 3.62 -2.93
N SER A 94 -21.74 4.05 -4.01
CA SER A 94 -22.27 5.11 -4.89
C SER A 94 -23.55 4.73 -5.63
N LEU A 95 -23.79 3.42 -5.79
CA LEU A 95 -25.01 2.85 -6.35
C LEU A 95 -26.09 2.59 -5.30
N CYS A 96 -25.95 3.16 -4.10
CA CYS A 96 -26.83 2.94 -2.95
C CYS A 96 -26.87 1.47 -2.46
N LEU A 97 -25.81 0.70 -2.72
CA LEU A 97 -25.65 -0.64 -2.18
C LEU A 97 -24.89 -0.57 -0.85
N ASN A 98 -25.49 -1.07 0.23
CA ASN A 98 -24.78 -1.21 1.50
C ASN A 98 -23.92 -2.48 1.47
N VAL A 99 -22.61 -2.31 1.32
CA VAL A 99 -21.64 -3.40 1.32
C VAL A 99 -20.70 -3.20 2.51
N GLU A 100 -20.67 -4.19 3.39
CA GLU A 100 -19.88 -4.21 4.61
C GLU A 100 -18.97 -5.45 4.61
N VAL A 101 -17.76 -5.29 5.15
CA VAL A 101 -16.85 -6.41 5.39
C VAL A 101 -16.99 -6.84 6.84
N LEU A 102 -17.39 -8.10 7.02
CA LEU A 102 -17.66 -8.67 8.34
C LEU A 102 -16.44 -9.47 8.82
N SER A 103 -16.11 -9.28 10.09
CA SER A 103 -15.20 -10.15 10.83
C SER A 103 -15.89 -11.49 11.17
N SER A 104 -15.11 -12.45 11.67
CA SER A 104 -15.58 -13.77 12.11
C SER A 104 -16.67 -13.73 13.21
N ASP A 105 -16.73 -12.65 13.97
CA ASP A 105 -17.73 -12.37 15.02
C ASP A 105 -18.98 -11.64 14.48
N GLY A 106 -19.02 -11.33 13.19
CA GLY A 106 -20.12 -10.60 12.55
C GLY A 106 -20.06 -9.08 12.75
N ALA A 107 -19.00 -8.55 13.34
CA ALA A 107 -18.80 -7.10 13.43
C ALA A 107 -18.31 -6.52 12.10
N ALA A 108 -18.82 -5.34 11.73
CA ALA A 108 -18.37 -4.62 10.56
C ALA A 108 -16.97 -4.01 10.80
N ILE A 109 -16.06 -4.23 9.85
CA ILE A 109 -14.70 -3.68 9.88
C ILE A 109 -14.67 -2.39 9.07
N GLU A 110 -14.23 -1.29 9.70
CA GLU A 110 -13.91 -0.07 8.98
C GLU A 110 -12.50 -0.18 8.36
N MET A 111 -12.41 -0.01 7.04
CA MET A 111 -11.14 0.08 6.33
C MET A 111 -10.67 1.53 6.30
N ARG A 112 -9.91 1.93 7.33
CA ARG A 112 -9.19 3.21 7.36
C ARG A 112 -7.70 2.96 7.20
N ASP A 113 -7.06 3.81 6.41
CA ASP A 113 -5.60 3.89 6.39
C ASP A 113 -5.12 4.61 7.65
N GLY A 114 -4.15 4.01 8.33
CA GLY A 114 -3.55 4.57 9.54
C GLY A 114 -2.57 5.68 9.20
N ASP A 115 -3.09 6.87 8.85
CA ASP A 115 -2.29 8.08 8.61
C ASP A 115 -1.40 8.47 9.82
N ASP A 116 -1.73 7.93 11.01
CA ASP A 116 -1.03 8.21 12.27
C ASP A 116 0.38 7.57 12.33
N GLU A 117 0.59 6.39 11.72
CA GLU A 117 1.90 5.71 11.78
C GLU A 117 3.00 6.48 11.04
N ASP A 118 2.69 7.05 9.89
CA ASP A 118 3.64 7.81 9.09
C ASP A 118 4.00 9.15 9.74
N LEU A 119 3.03 9.78 10.41
CA LEU A 119 3.22 11.03 11.15
C LEU A 119 4.14 10.82 12.37
N GLU A 120 3.93 9.75 13.13
CA GLU A 120 4.79 9.38 14.26
C GLU A 120 6.23 9.11 13.82
N ARG A 121 6.41 8.40 12.70
CA ARG A 121 7.75 8.09 12.15
C ARG A 121 8.47 9.35 11.70
N ALA A 122 7.77 10.28 11.06
CA ALA A 122 8.33 11.57 10.66
C ALA A 122 8.73 12.43 11.88
N ALA A 123 7.88 12.47 12.90
CA ALA A 123 8.17 13.19 14.15
C ALA A 123 9.40 12.61 14.87
N ALA A 124 9.52 11.27 14.92
CA ALA A 124 10.68 10.58 15.49
C ALA A 124 11.97 10.88 14.73
N ASN A 125 11.94 10.89 13.39
CA ASN A 125 13.09 11.23 12.55
C ASN A 125 13.56 12.68 12.74
N LEU A 126 12.64 13.59 13.05
CA LEU A 126 12.94 15.00 13.36
C LEU A 126 13.39 15.20 14.82
N GLY A 127 13.38 14.15 15.65
CA GLY A 127 13.71 14.25 17.07
C GLY A 127 12.68 15.06 17.88
N ILE A 128 11.46 15.26 17.35
CA ILE A 128 10.40 15.98 18.03
C ILE A 128 9.77 15.01 19.03
N ASN A 129 10.10 15.20 20.31
CA ASN A 129 9.49 14.43 21.38
C ASN A 129 8.13 15.04 21.74
N LEU A 130 7.03 14.47 21.24
CA LEU A 130 5.67 14.90 21.58
C LEU A 130 5.27 14.62 23.05
N SER A 131 6.14 14.00 23.86
CA SER A 131 5.88 13.74 25.28
C SER A 131 6.35 14.86 26.23
N ARG A 132 6.86 15.99 25.72
CA ARG A 132 7.31 17.10 26.58
C ARG A 132 6.12 17.79 27.24
N ASN A 133 5.77 17.31 28.44
CA ASN A 133 4.89 17.97 29.38
C ASN A 133 5.48 19.34 29.74
N GLU A 134 4.96 20.41 29.17
CA GLU A 134 5.27 21.78 29.58
C GLU A 134 4.57 22.10 30.91
N SER A 135 5.13 21.58 31.99
CA SER A 135 4.96 22.17 33.32
C SER A 135 6.33 22.39 33.93
N ALA A 136 7.17 23.20 33.27
CA ALA A 136 8.21 23.91 33.99
C ALA A 136 7.49 25.03 34.75
N SER A 137 7.15 24.78 36.02
CA SER A 137 6.75 25.85 36.92
C SER A 137 7.93 26.82 37.05
N VAL A 138 7.63 28.11 37.13
CA VAL A 138 8.59 29.22 37.17
C VAL A 138 9.37 29.27 38.49
N GLU A 139 9.41 28.18 39.26
CA GLU A 139 9.92 28.11 40.63
C GLU A 139 11.37 27.58 40.72
N ASP A 140 11.94 27.02 39.65
CA ASP A 140 13.32 26.51 39.65
C ASP A 140 14.39 27.57 39.28
N LEU A 141 14.04 28.86 39.30
CA LEU A 141 14.97 29.96 39.02
C LEU A 141 15.09 31.00 40.15
N ALA A 142 14.95 30.57 41.41
CA ALA A 142 15.24 31.39 42.59
C ALA A 142 16.17 30.66 43.57
#